data_AF-A0A3D0KSL4-F1
#
_entry.id   AF-A0A3D0KSL4-F1
#
_cell.length_a   1.000
_cell.length_b   1.000
_cell.length_c   1.000
_cell.angle_alpha   90.00
_cell.angle_beta   90.00
_cell.angle_gamma   90.00
#
_symmetry.space_group_name_H-M   'P 1'
#
loop_
_entity.id
_entity.type
_entity.pdbx_description
1 polymer ?
#
loop_
_entity_poly.entity_id
_entity_poly.type
_entity_poly.pdbx_seq_one_letter_code
_entity_poly.pdbx_strand_id
1 'polypeptide(L)' 'IALRKRDVDPEDTARAINGIVRKLESFAEGDVPSVHVGELVMAALHELDHVAYIRYASVYRNFGEAKDFEAFVDKELGD' A
#
# COMPACT_ATOMS: atom_id res chain seq x y z
N ILE A 1 -2.66 6.85 9.41
CA ILE A 1 -2.71 7.10 7.95
C ILE A 1 -1.28 7.02 7.42
N ALA A 2 -1.05 6.16 6.42
CA ALA A 2 0.29 5.76 5.93
C ALA A 2 1.17 6.97 5.52
N LEU A 3 0.63 7.85 4.68
CA LEU A 3 1.31 9.03 4.13
C LEU A 3 1.46 10.20 5.12
N ARG A 4 0.98 10.07 6.36
CA ARG A 4 0.99 11.20 7.30
C ARG A 4 2.43 11.60 7.65
N LYS A 5 2.74 12.90 7.53
CA LYS A 5 4.08 13.48 7.73
C LYS A 5 5.14 12.90 6.79
N ARG A 6 4.74 12.39 5.62
CA ARG A 6 5.65 12.05 4.53
C ARG A 6 5.74 13.24 3.59
N ASP A 7 6.91 13.39 2.99
CA ASP A 7 7.16 14.41 1.97
C ASP A 7 6.81 13.81 0.61
N VAL A 8 5.50 13.69 0.37
CA VAL A 8 4.94 13.14 -0.87
C VAL A 8 4.09 14.23 -1.50
N ASP A 9 4.28 14.46 -2.79
CA ASP A 9 3.51 15.45 -3.52
C ASP A 9 2.01 15.09 -3.46
N PRO A 10 1.14 16.04 -3.06
CA PRO A 10 -0.31 15.84 -3.12
C PRO A 10 -0.82 15.42 -4.50
N GLU A 11 -0.21 15.89 -5.58
CA GLU A 11 -0.56 15.51 -6.96
C GLU A 11 -0.21 14.04 -7.24
N ASP A 12 0.93 13.54 -6.74
CA ASP A 12 1.31 12.13 -6.84
C ASP A 12 0.33 11.24 -6.10
N THR A 13 -0.08 11.66 -4.91
CA THR A 13 -1.11 10.96 -4.12
C THR A 13 -2.43 10.91 -4.89
N ALA A 14 -2.87 12.03 -5.47
CA ALA A 14 -4.10 12.09 -6.27
C ALA A 14 -4.00 11.20 -7.53
N ARG A 15 -2.85 11.20 -8.21
CA ARG A 15 -2.60 10.32 -9.37
C ARG A 15 -2.68 8.85 -9.00
N ALA A 16 -2.09 8.45 -7.87
CA ALA A 16 -2.14 7.09 -7.37
C ALA A 16 -3.58 6.65 -7.03
N ILE A 17 -4.33 7.50 -6.33
CA ILE A 17 -5.75 7.25 -6.02
C ILE A 17 -6.56 7.06 -7.30
N ASN A 18 -6.42 7.96 -8.27
CA ASN A 18 -7.11 7.85 -9.56
C ASN A 18 -6.71 6.57 -10.33
N GLY A 19 -5.45 6.16 -10.23
CA GLY A 19 -4.98 4.89 -10.78
C GLY A 19 -5.65 3.67 -10.14
N ILE A 20 -5.78 3.67 -8.81
CA ILE A 20 -6.48 2.61 -8.06
C ILE A 20 -7.96 2.58 -8.47
N VAL A 21 -8.65 3.72 -8.47
CA VAL A 21 -10.07 3.81 -8.84
C VAL A 21 -10.31 3.25 -10.24
N ARG A 22 -9.50 3.64 -11.23
CA ARG A 22 -9.62 3.10 -12.60
C ARG A 22 -9.45 1.59 -12.68
N LYS A 23 -8.50 1.02 -11.93
CA LYS A 23 -8.29 -0.44 -11.86
C LYS A 23 -9.52 -1.12 -11.24
N LEU A 24 -10.11 -0.53 -10.21
CA LEU A 24 -11.34 -1.02 -9.59
C LEU A 24 -12.56 -0.92 -10.51
N GLU A 25 -12.71 0.18 -11.26
CA GLU A 25 -13.78 0.34 -12.27
C GLU A 25 -13.66 -0.67 -13.41
N SER A 26 -12.44 -1.13 -13.71
CA SER A 26 -12.20 -2.18 -14.71
C SER A 26 -12.40 -3.60 -14.16
N PHE A 27 -12.60 -3.75 -12.85
CA PHE A 27 -12.91 -5.03 -12.23
C PHE A 27 -14.33 -5.44 -12.63
N ALA A 28 -14.52 -6.73 -12.94
CA ALA A 28 -15.77 -7.25 -13.50
C ALA A 28 -17.00 -6.91 -12.65
N GLU A 29 -18.18 -6.88 -13.28
CA GLU A 29 -19.45 -6.54 -12.66
C GLU A 29 -19.71 -7.36 -11.39
N GLY A 30 -19.66 -6.69 -10.23
CA GLY A 30 -19.89 -7.31 -8.93
C GLY A 30 -19.20 -6.58 -7.78
N ASP A 31 -19.13 -7.25 -6.64
CA ASP A 31 -18.46 -6.73 -5.45
C ASP A 31 -16.94 -6.86 -5.57
N VAL A 32 -16.23 -5.79 -5.21
CA VAL A 32 -14.76 -5.81 -5.14
C VAL A 32 -14.33 -6.38 -3.78
N PRO A 33 -13.54 -7.47 -3.75
CA PRO A 33 -12.97 -7.97 -2.50
C PRO A 33 -12.06 -6.92 -1.85
N SER A 34 -12.21 -6.71 -0.53
CA SER A 34 -11.36 -5.77 0.22
C SER A 34 -9.87 -6.07 0.11
N VAL A 35 -9.51 -7.35 -0.03
CA VAL A 35 -8.13 -7.78 -0.24
C VAL A 35 -7.55 -7.16 -1.51
N HIS A 36 -8.35 -7.10 -2.59
CA HIS A 36 -7.93 -6.54 -3.87
C HIS A 36 -7.67 -5.03 -3.78
N VAL A 37 -8.52 -4.30 -3.07
CA VAL A 37 -8.30 -2.87 -2.79
C VAL A 37 -6.98 -2.68 -2.04
N GLY A 38 -6.74 -3.50 -1.02
CA GLY A 38 -5.50 -3.43 -0.24
C GLY A 38 -4.24 -3.75 -1.03
N GLU A 39 -4.29 -4.70 -1.97
CA GLU A 39 -3.19 -5.00 -2.90
C GLU A 39 -2.87 -3.81 -3.80
N LEU A 40 -3.90 -3.14 -4.34
CA LEU A 40 -3.73 -1.95 -5.17
C LEU A 40 -3.13 -0.79 -4.37
N VAL A 41 -3.56 -0.61 -3.12
CA VAL A 41 -2.99 0.40 -2.21
C VAL A 41 -1.54 0.07 -1.86
N MET A 42 -1.21 -1.20 -1.57
CA MET A 42 0.15 -1.66 -1.31
C MET A 42 1.08 -1.34 -2.49
N ALA A 43 0.66 -1.69 -3.71
CA ALA A 43 1.43 -1.41 -4.92
C ALA A 43 1.67 0.10 -5.12
N ALA A 44 0.62 0.91 -4.97
CA ALA A 44 0.76 2.36 -5.09
C ALA A 44 1.69 2.97 -4.04
N LEU A 45 1.59 2.53 -2.77
CA LEU A 45 2.45 3.02 -1.71
C LEU A 45 3.90 2.57 -1.87
N HIS A 46 4.13 1.37 -2.40
CA HIS A 46 5.48 0.88 -2.70
C HIS A 46 6.19 1.79 -3.71
N GLU A 47 5.47 2.29 -4.71
CA GLU A 47 6.01 3.24 -5.70
C GLU A 47 6.14 4.67 -5.14
N LEU A 48 5.19 5.12 -4.33
CA LEU A 48 5.17 6.49 -3.82
C LEU A 48 6.17 6.74 -2.70
N ASP A 49 6.19 5.85 -1.70
CA ASP A 49 6.91 6.10 -0.46
C ASP A 49 7.10 4.83 0.38
N HIS A 50 8.35 4.40 0.50
CA HIS A 50 8.67 3.15 1.20
C HIS A 50 8.21 3.15 2.67
N VAL A 51 8.31 4.28 3.38
CA VAL A 51 7.88 4.34 4.80
C VAL A 51 6.36 4.22 4.92
N ALA A 52 5.60 4.82 4.00
CA ALA A 52 4.16 4.71 3.94
C ALA A 52 3.73 3.28 3.57
N TYR A 53 4.43 2.65 2.64
CA TYR A 53 4.27 1.23 2.30
C TYR A 53 4.41 0.35 3.55
N ILE A 54 5.52 0.46 4.28
CA ILE A 54 5.78 -0.32 5.50
C ILE A 54 4.70 -0.07 6.57
N ARG A 55 4.29 1.19 6.77
CA ARG A 55 3.22 1.54 7.74
C ARG A 55 1.86 0.97 7.36
N TYR A 56 1.57 0.83 6.07
CA TYR A 56 0.34 0.21 5.61
C TYR A 56 0.43 -1.31 5.73
N ALA A 57 1.56 -1.89 5.31
CA ALA A 57 1.86 -3.31 5.37
C ALA A 57 1.76 -3.85 6.81
N SER A 58 2.23 -3.09 7.82
CA SER A 58 2.18 -3.51 9.23
C SER A 58 0.77 -3.81 9.73
N VAL A 59 -0.24 -3.11 9.20
CA VAL A 59 -1.65 -3.36 9.52
C VAL A 59 -2.25 -4.37 8.55
N TYR A 60 -2.00 -4.20 7.25
CA TYR A 60 -2.64 -5.00 6.20
C TYR A 60 -2.23 -6.48 6.25
N ARG A 61 -0.96 -6.78 6.56
CA ARG A 61 -0.44 -8.15 6.66
C ARG A 61 -0.66 -8.79 8.03
N ASN A 62 -1.06 -8.01 9.04
CA ASN A 62 -1.34 -8.47 10.40
C ASN A 62 -0.26 -9.44 10.94
N PHE A 63 0.99 -8.97 11.00
CA PHE A 63 2.13 -9.77 11.45
C PHE A 63 1.89 -10.32 12.87
N GLY A 64 2.25 -11.59 13.08
CA GLY A 64 2.03 -12.28 14.35
C GLY A 64 3.01 -11.85 15.43
N GLU A 65 4.28 -11.69 15.06
CA GLU A 65 5.35 -11.26 15.96
C GLU A 65 6.19 -10.13 15.37
N ALA A 66 6.90 -9.39 16.24
CA ALA A 66 7.82 -8.34 15.80
C ALA A 66 8.90 -8.88 14.84
N LYS A 67 9.35 -10.12 15.04
CA LYS A 67 10.32 -10.79 14.16
C LYS A 67 9.79 -11.01 12.74
N ASP A 68 8.50 -11.30 12.59
CA ASP A 68 7.89 -11.46 11.26
C ASP A 68 7.88 -10.14 10.50
N PHE A 69 7.65 -9.05 11.23
CA PHE A 69 7.73 -7.71 10.67
C PHE A 69 9.18 -7.33 10.32
N GLU A 70 10.14 -7.55 11.22
CA GLU A 70 11.56 -7.30 10.96
C GLU A 70 12.05 -8.05 9.72
N ALA A 71 11.75 -9.34 9.60
CA ALA A 71 12.10 -10.14 8.42
C ALA A 71 11.43 -9.64 7.13
N PHE A 72 10.19 -9.15 7.22
CA PHE A 72 9.52 -8.49 6.10
C PHE A 72 10.22 -7.18 5.70
N VAL A 73 10.55 -6.32 6.66
CA VAL A 73 11.24 -5.06 6.39
C VAL A 73 12.62 -5.31 5.78
N ASP A 74 13.41 -6.23 6.34
CA ASP A 74 14.74 -6.57 5.82
C ASP A 74 14.68 -7.09 4.38
N LYS A 75 13.66 -7.88 4.04
CA LYS A 75 13.46 -8.36 2.67
C LYS A 75 13.12 -7.23 1.69
N GLU A 76 12.34 -6.24 2.12
CA GLU A 76 11.81 -5.19 1.24
C GLU A 76 12.74 -3.96 1.17
N LEU A 77 13.59 -3.73 2.18
CA LEU A 77 14.57 -2.62 2.27
C LEU A 77 16.03 -3.05 2.08
N GLY A 78 16.31 -4.35 2.04
CA GLY A 78 17.67 -4.91 2.08
C GLY A 78 18.45 -4.87 0.76
N ASP A 79 17.94 -4.21 -0.29
CA ASP A 79 18.61 -3.99 -1.58
C ASP A 79 19.09 -2.54 -1.73
#